data_AF-A0A6J4MPF8-F1
#
_entry.id   AF-A0A6J4MPF8-F1
#
_cell.length_a   1.000
_cell.length_b   1.000
_cell.length_c   1.000
_cell.angle_alpha   90.00
_cell.angle_beta   90.00
_cell.angle_gamma   90.00
#
_symmetry.space_group_name_H-M   'P 1'
#
loop_
_entity.id
_entity.type
_entity.pdbx_description
1 polymer ?
#
loop_
_entity_poly.entity_id
_entity_poly.type
_entity_poly.pdbx_seq_one_letter_code
_entity_poly.pdbx_strand_id
1 'polypeptide(L)'
;MSSNPLRFTLPVTVGRISMHVDRSVSVTTRSTKEISDTEFAIIHQAFQRVGWFLFSETNLGEADIPGEDIDRDVKSQAQLIRARCFRLHKLREEAGEDSDYDALYRKATNWLIARLDAQIAEYD
;
A
#
# COMPACT_ATOMS: atom_id res chain seq x y z
N MET A 1 3.24 -11.75 -44.39
CA MET A 1 4.01 -11.65 -43.13
C MET A 1 3.03 -11.54 -41.99
N SER A 2 2.94 -12.55 -41.13
CA SER A 2 2.04 -12.51 -39.97
C SER A 2 2.64 -11.57 -38.93
N SER A 3 2.20 -10.31 -38.92
CA SER A 3 2.54 -9.36 -37.86
C SER A 3 1.82 -9.81 -36.59
N ASN A 4 2.51 -10.53 -35.71
CA ASN A 4 1.95 -10.87 -34.41
C ASN A 4 1.50 -9.56 -33.73
N PRO A 5 0.25 -9.50 -33.23
CA PRO A 5 -0.21 -8.32 -32.51
C PRO A 5 0.69 -8.09 -31.30
N LEU A 6 1.03 -6.82 -31.04
CA LEU A 6 1.79 -6.42 -29.87
C LEU A 6 1.05 -6.91 -28.61
N ARG A 7 1.67 -7.82 -27.85
CA ARG A 7 1.13 -8.42 -26.63
C ARG A 7 2.16 -8.31 -25.52
N PHE A 8 1.73 -7.82 -24.37
CA PHE A 8 2.52 -7.81 -23.15
C PHE A 8 1.60 -8.10 -21.96
N THR A 9 2.15 -8.69 -20.90
CA THR A 9 1.46 -8.96 -19.64
C THR A 9 2.18 -8.22 -18.53
N LEU A 10 1.43 -7.44 -17.75
CA LEU A 10 1.98 -6.67 -16.64
C LEU A 10 1.10 -6.88 -15.41
N PRO A 11 1.67 -7.29 -14.25
CA PRO A 11 0.91 -7.35 -13.01
C PRO A 11 0.51 -5.93 -12.61
N VAL A 12 -0.78 -5.66 -12.51
CA VAL A 12 -1.31 -4.34 -12.17
C VAL A 12 -2.42 -4.43 -11.15
N THR A 13 -2.50 -3.41 -10.30
CA THR A 13 -3.67 -3.12 -9.47
C THR A 13 -4.54 -2.09 -10.17
N VAL A 14 -5.84 -2.36 -10.27
CA VAL A 14 -6.81 -1.37 -10.76
C VAL A 14 -7.02 -0.32 -9.67
N GLY A 15 -6.57 0.91 -9.91
CA GLY A 15 -6.56 1.98 -8.91
C GLY A 15 -7.82 2.84 -8.91
N ARG A 16 -8.29 3.25 -10.09
CA ARG A 16 -9.50 4.08 -10.25
C ARG A 16 -10.27 3.64 -11.48
N ILE A 17 -11.58 3.50 -11.31
CA ILE A 17 -12.54 3.33 -12.41
C ILE A 17 -13.49 4.53 -12.33
N SER A 18 -13.60 5.30 -13.41
CA SER A 18 -14.55 6.41 -13.52
C SER A 18 -15.37 6.30 -14.79
N MET A 19 -16.68 6.51 -14.65
CA MET A 19 -17.60 6.59 -15.78
C MET A 19 -17.83 8.04 -16.16
N HIS A 20 -17.74 8.34 -17.45
CA HIS A 20 -18.02 9.65 -18.02
C HIS A 20 -19.51 9.80 -18.35
N VAL A 21 -19.94 11.03 -18.63
CA VAL A 21 -21.35 11.36 -18.96
C VAL A 21 -21.82 10.66 -20.23
N ASP A 22 -20.89 10.40 -21.17
CA ASP A 22 -21.12 9.64 -22.40
C ASP A 22 -21.12 8.11 -22.20
N ARG A 23 -21.09 7.65 -20.94
CA ARG A 23 -20.97 6.23 -20.53
C ARG A 23 -19.65 5.57 -20.93
N SER A 24 -18.66 6.32 -21.40
CA SER A 24 -17.30 5.80 -21.52
C SER A 24 -16.70 5.55 -20.14
N VAL A 25 -15.79 4.59 -20.05
CA VAL A 25 -15.14 4.20 -18.80
C VAL A 25 -13.65 4.45 -18.92
N SER A 26 -13.10 5.19 -17.94
CA SER A 26 -11.67 5.33 -17.75
C SER A 26 -11.21 4.41 -16.63
N VAL A 27 -10.23 3.57 -16.94
CA VAL A 27 -9.62 2.63 -15.99
C VAL A 27 -8.16 3.00 -15.84
N THR A 28 -7.74 3.31 -14.61
CA THR A 28 -6.34 3.56 -14.26
C THR A 28 -5.77 2.34 -13.56
N THR A 29 -4.70 1.77 -14.11
CA THR A 29 -3.96 0.65 -13.53
C THR A 29 -2.58 1.11 -13.03
N ARG A 30 -2.05 0.46 -12.00
CA ARG A 30 -0.72 0.73 -11.43
C ARG A 30 0.03 -0.58 -11.23
N SER A 31 1.30 -0.65 -11.62
CA SER A 31 2.19 -1.77 -11.32
C SER A 31 3.12 -1.39 -10.17
N THR A 32 3.37 -2.33 -9.25
CA THR A 32 4.44 -2.23 -8.23
C THR A 32 5.72 -2.95 -8.66
N LYS A 33 5.69 -3.69 -9.77
CA LYS A 33 6.86 -4.37 -10.33
C LYS A 33 7.74 -3.37 -11.07
N GLU A 34 9.02 -3.37 -10.76
CA GLU A 34 10.05 -2.66 -11.55
C GLU A 34 10.15 -3.29 -12.95
N ILE A 35 10.08 -2.45 -13.98
CA ILE A 35 10.04 -2.88 -15.38
C ILE A 35 11.41 -2.58 -16.00
N SER A 36 11.95 -3.52 -16.77
CA SER A 36 13.21 -3.31 -17.49
C SER A 36 13.04 -2.34 -18.68
N ASP A 37 14.12 -1.68 -19.13
CA ASP A 37 14.09 -0.75 -20.26
C ASP A 37 13.51 -1.38 -21.54
N THR A 38 13.81 -2.65 -21.78
CA THR A 38 13.30 -3.42 -22.93
C THR A 38 11.78 -3.62 -22.87
N GLU A 39 11.25 -3.97 -21.69
CA GLU A 39 9.81 -4.14 -21.48
C GLU A 39 9.09 -2.78 -21.56
N PHE A 40 9.70 -1.71 -21.04
CA PHE A 40 9.18 -0.36 -21.15
C PHE A 40 9.08 0.09 -22.62
N ALA A 41 10.08 -0.22 -23.44
CA ALA A 41 10.05 0.08 -24.88
C ALA A 41 8.89 -0.63 -25.61
N ILE A 42 8.59 -1.88 -25.24
CA ILE A 42 7.45 -2.64 -25.79
C ILE A 42 6.11 -1.99 -25.39
N ILE A 43 5.96 -1.60 -24.11
CA ILE A 43 4.76 -0.91 -23.61
C ILE A 43 4.61 0.45 -24.30
N HIS A 44 5.70 1.19 -24.48
CA HIS A 44 5.70 2.47 -25.14
C HIS A 44 5.25 2.38 -26.61
N GLN A 45 5.56 1.28 -27.31
CA GLN A 45 5.04 1.04 -28.67
C GLN A 45 3.51 0.87 -28.73
N ALA A 46 2.86 0.56 -27.59
CA ALA A 46 1.41 0.48 -27.48
C ALA A 46 0.76 1.86 -27.22
N PHE A 47 1.54 2.88 -26.86
CA PHE A 47 1.04 4.23 -26.59
C PHE A 47 0.35 4.80 -27.84
N GLN A 48 -0.82 5.42 -27.66
CA GLN A 48 -1.69 5.96 -28.71
C GLN A 48 -2.26 4.94 -29.72
N ARG A 49 -2.14 3.63 -29.47
CA ARG A 49 -2.81 2.60 -30.27
C ARG A 49 -4.15 2.19 -29.65
N VAL A 50 -5.11 1.79 -30.49
CA VAL A 50 -6.37 1.20 -30.05
C VAL A 50 -6.18 -0.30 -29.88
N GLY A 51 -6.61 -0.84 -28.75
CA GLY A 51 -6.50 -2.25 -28.44
C GLY A 51 -7.48 -2.71 -27.37
N TRP A 52 -7.57 -4.02 -27.18
CA TRP A 52 -8.37 -4.61 -26.12
C TRP A 52 -7.60 -4.63 -24.81
N PHE A 53 -8.24 -4.17 -23.74
CA PHE A 53 -7.75 -4.37 -22.37
C PHE A 53 -8.33 -5.68 -21.83
N LEU A 54 -7.48 -6.68 -21.61
CA LEU A 54 -7.87 -7.94 -20.99
C LEU A 54 -7.49 -7.90 -19.51
N PHE A 55 -8.48 -8.03 -18.64
CA PHE A 55 -8.29 -8.14 -17.21
C PHE A 55 -8.49 -9.59 -16.79
N SER A 56 -7.53 -10.12 -16.02
CA SER A 56 -7.67 -11.36 -15.28
C SER A 56 -7.17 -11.11 -13.87
N GLU A 57 -7.89 -11.60 -12.89
CA GLU A 57 -7.39 -11.63 -11.52
C GLU A 57 -6.24 -12.65 -11.46
N THR A 58 -5.10 -12.23 -10.90
CA THR A 58 -4.02 -13.16 -10.58
C THR A 58 -4.39 -13.84 -9.27
N ASN A 59 -4.65 -15.15 -9.32
CA ASN A 59 -4.69 -15.96 -8.11
C ASN A 59 -3.24 -16.13 -7.65
N LEU A 60 -2.86 -15.45 -6.56
CA LEU A 60 -1.55 -15.62 -5.93
C LEU A 60 -1.42 -17.07 -5.44
N GLY A 61 -0.54 -17.85 -6.05
CA GLY A 61 -0.13 -19.16 -5.54
C GLY A 61 1.01 -19.01 -4.52
N GLU A 62 1.28 -20.06 -3.74
CA GLU A 62 2.41 -20.05 -2.78
C GLU A 62 3.78 -19.75 -3.45
N ALA A 63 3.93 -20.08 -4.73
CA ALA A 63 5.13 -19.81 -5.51
C ALA A 63 5.33 -18.31 -5.87
N ASP A 64 4.27 -17.50 -5.75
CA ASP A 64 4.29 -16.06 -6.06
C ASP A 64 4.54 -15.19 -4.82
N ILE A 65 4.66 -15.81 -3.63
CA ILE A 65 5.00 -15.15 -2.38
C ILE A 65 6.52 -14.97 -2.35
N PRO A 66 7.04 -13.72 -2.35
CA PRO A 66 8.47 -13.48 -2.22
C PRO A 66 8.99 -14.08 -0.90
N GLY A 67 10.00 -14.95 -0.99
CA GLY A 67 10.64 -15.58 0.17
C GLY A 67 11.58 -14.68 0.96
N GLU A 68 11.81 -13.45 0.48
CA GLU A 68 12.61 -12.42 1.14
C GLU A 68 11.72 -11.24 1.53
N ASP A 69 11.90 -10.74 2.75
CA ASP A 69 11.18 -9.59 3.26
C ASP A 69 11.66 -8.34 2.51
N ILE A 70 10.74 -7.70 1.79
CA ILE A 70 11.01 -6.44 1.09
C ILE A 70 11.13 -5.36 2.17
N ASP A 71 12.23 -4.61 2.17
CA ASP A 71 12.43 -3.51 3.13
C ASP A 71 11.28 -2.51 3.02
N ARG A 72 10.37 -2.54 4.00
CA ARG A 72 9.18 -1.71 4.02
C ARG A 72 9.61 -0.34 4.50
N ASP A 73 9.67 0.63 3.59
CA ASP A 73 9.63 2.07 3.92
C ASP A 73 8.20 2.46 4.41
N VAL A 74 7.67 1.66 5.33
CA VAL A 74 6.44 1.87 6.07
C VAL A 74 6.87 2.33 7.45
N LYS A 75 6.30 3.44 7.91
CA LYS A 75 6.57 3.97 9.24
C LYS A 75 6.53 2.83 10.27
N SER A 76 7.61 2.67 11.03
CA SER A 76 7.70 1.61 12.03
C SER A 76 6.53 1.72 13.00
N GLN A 77 6.12 0.61 13.62
CA GLN A 77 5.01 0.62 14.58
C GLN A 77 5.25 1.66 15.70
N ALA A 78 6.50 1.85 16.11
CA ALA A 78 6.89 2.90 17.05
C ALA A 78 6.66 4.32 16.50
N GLN A 79 6.91 4.56 15.21
CA GLN A 79 6.61 5.84 14.55
C GLN A 79 5.10 6.08 14.43
N LEU A 80 4.31 5.04 14.18
CA LEU A 80 2.85 5.14 14.14
C LEU A 80 2.26 5.48 15.51
N ILE A 81 2.70 4.80 16.58
CA ILE A 81 2.25 5.08 17.94
C ILE A 81 2.62 6.52 18.35
N ARG A 82 3.84 6.98 18.04
CA ARG A 82 4.25 8.38 18.25
C ARG A 82 3.31 9.36 17.52
N ALA A 83 3.05 9.14 16.24
CA ALA A 83 2.19 10.01 15.45
C ALA A 83 0.74 10.08 15.99
N ARG A 84 0.21 8.95 16.49
CA ARG A 84 -1.12 8.90 17.10
C ARG A 84 -1.16 9.60 18.46
N CYS A 85 -0.15 9.40 19.30
CA CYS A 85 -0.04 10.11 20.59
C CYS A 85 0.07 11.62 20.37
N PHE A 86 0.82 12.05 19.36
CA PHE A 86 0.98 13.46 19.05
C PHE A 86 -0.33 14.09 18.58
N ARG A 87 -1.09 13.37 17.74
CA ARG A 87 -2.42 13.83 17.31
C ARG A 87 -3.38 13.98 18.48
N LEU A 88 -3.37 13.02 19.43
CA LEU A 88 -4.21 13.08 20.62
C LEU A 88 -3.82 14.27 21.52
N HIS A 89 -2.53 14.49 21.74
CA HIS A 89 -2.03 15.66 22.46
C HIS A 89 -2.53 16.96 21.82
N LYS A 90 -2.44 17.11 20.48
CA LYS A 90 -2.97 18.30 19.80
C LYS A 90 -4.47 18.51 19.97
N LEU A 91 -5.25 17.43 19.92
CA LEU A 91 -6.69 17.51 20.18
C LEU A 91 -7.01 17.96 21.62
N ARG A 92 -6.17 17.60 22.61
CA ARG A 92 -6.31 18.04 24.00
C ARG A 92 -5.95 19.51 24.17
N GLU A 93 -4.86 19.96 23.56
CA GLU A 93 -4.51 21.38 23.53
C GLU A 93 -5.63 22.22 22.87
N GLU A 94 -6.18 21.75 21.75
CA GLU A 94 -7.31 22.39 21.05
C GLU A 94 -8.57 22.46 21.94
N ALA A 95 -8.77 21.47 22.83
CA ALA A 95 -9.86 21.45 23.81
C ALA A 95 -9.57 22.29 25.08
N GLY A 96 -8.40 22.93 25.18
CA GLY A 96 -7.98 23.69 26.35
C GLY A 96 -7.52 22.84 27.54
N GLU A 97 -7.27 21.55 27.32
CA GLU A 97 -6.72 20.65 28.33
C GLU A 97 -5.19 20.77 28.36
N ASP A 98 -4.62 20.82 29.56
CA ASP A 98 -3.18 20.68 29.75
C ASP A 98 -2.74 19.28 29.29
N SER A 99 -1.77 19.23 28.38
CA SER A 99 -1.29 17.96 27.86
C SER A 99 0.20 17.99 27.61
N ASP A 100 0.92 17.20 28.41
CA ASP A 100 2.32 16.86 28.16
C ASP A 100 2.39 15.64 27.22
N TYR A 101 2.89 15.86 26.01
CA TYR A 101 3.06 14.82 24.99
C TYR A 101 3.94 13.66 25.48
N ASP A 102 5.05 13.94 26.16
CA ASP A 102 6.00 12.91 26.57
C ASP A 102 5.40 12.01 27.66
N ALA A 103 4.67 12.61 28.60
CA ALA A 103 3.92 11.86 29.59
C ALA A 103 2.82 11.00 28.94
N LEU A 104 2.12 11.52 27.93
CA LEU A 104 1.08 10.81 27.19
C LEU A 104 1.65 9.62 26.42
N TYR A 105 2.77 9.83 25.72
CA TYR A 105 3.46 8.79 24.96
C TYR A 105 3.98 7.68 25.89
N ARG A 106 4.67 8.02 26.98
CA ARG A 106 5.15 7.04 27.98
C ARG A 106 4.02 6.23 28.59
N LYS A 107 2.89 6.88 28.90
CA LYS A 107 1.72 6.19 29.43
C LYS A 107 1.16 5.19 28.43
N ALA A 108 1.04 5.56 27.15
CA ALA A 108 0.55 4.68 26.10
C ALA A 108 1.48 3.47 25.88
N THR A 109 2.79 3.69 25.85
CA THR A 109 3.76 2.59 25.65
C THR A 109 3.82 1.66 26.86
N ASN A 110 3.81 2.19 28.08
CA ASN A 110 3.85 1.37 29.30
C ASN A 110 2.58 0.52 29.46
N TRP A 111 1.42 1.06 29.07
CA TRP A 111 0.19 0.28 29.03
C TRP A 111 0.28 -0.90 28.06
N LEU A 112 0.86 -0.69 26.87
CA LEU A 112 1.04 -1.76 25.90
C LEU A 112 2.01 -2.83 26.40
N ILE A 113 3.14 -2.42 27.01
CA ILE A 113 4.10 -3.34 27.62
C ILE A 113 3.43 -4.19 28.70
N ALA A 114 2.75 -3.55 29.65
CA ALA A 114 2.07 -4.28 30.74
C ALA A 114 1.00 -5.25 30.22
N ARG A 115 0.30 -4.89 29.13
CA ARG A 115 -0.67 -5.79 28.49
C ARG A 115 0.01 -7.01 27.87
N LEU A 116 1.15 -6.82 27.21
CA LEU A 116 1.92 -7.92 26.62
C LEU A 116 2.52 -8.81 27.69
N ASP A 117 3.06 -8.25 28.78
CA ASP A 117 3.58 -9.00 29.91
C ASP A 117 2.50 -9.90 30.54
N ALA A 118 1.27 -9.38 30.67
CA ALA A 118 0.14 -10.17 31.17
C ALA A 118 -0.21 -11.33 30.24
N GLN A 119 -0.15 -11.13 28.92
CA GLN A 119 -0.39 -12.21 27.96
C GLN A 119 0.74 -13.24 27.96
N ILE A 120 1.99 -12.80 28.10
CA ILE A 120 3.14 -13.72 28.19
C ILE A 120 2.99 -14.61 29.42
N ALA A 121 2.57 -14.05 30.56
CA ALA A 121 2.33 -14.81 31.78
C ALA A 121 1.19 -15.85 31.68
N GLU A 122 0.36 -15.82 30.64
CA GLU A 122 -0.64 -16.88 30.38
C GLU A 122 -0.01 -18.14 29.76
N TYR A 123 1.21 -18.03 29.23
CA TYR A 123 1.95 -19.12 28.58
C TYR A 123 3.14 -19.64 29.40
N ASP A 124 3.44 -19.00 30.53
CA ASP A 124 4.42 -19.43 31.53
C ASP A 124 3.76 -20.20 32.69
#